data_AF-A0A439N991-F1
#
_entry.id   AF-A0A439N991-F1
#
_cell.length_a   1.000
_cell.length_b   1.000
_cell.length_c   1.000
_cell.angle_alpha   90.00
_cell.angle_beta   90.00
_cell.angle_gamma   90.00
#
_symmetry.space_group_name_H-M   'P 1'
#
loop_
_entity.id
_entity.type
_entity.pdbx_description
1 polymer ?
#
loop_
_entity_poly.entity_id
_entity_poly.type
_entity_poly.pdbx_seq_one_letter_code
_entity_poly.pdbx_strand_id
1 'polypeptide(L)'
;MKKFFPIVAFIAVALISLTMAGFAYFATQEAARIKFEATADDALNRIDSRIDLHLSLLRSTHALFEARNGGISRGEFKAFFEALGINDNFTGLRGIGFLRLVRAGDEAAVERAILHDYGASHAIYPATTTLPWRTPITLFEPLDPSNQSSIGYDMFTEPVRREAIERAMADN
;
A
#
# COMPACT_ATOMS: atom_id res chain seq x y z
N MET A 1 39.31 -10.49 -67.18
CA MET A 1 38.75 -9.57 -66.16
C MET A 1 37.22 -9.51 -66.12
N LYS A 2 36.48 -9.62 -67.24
CA LYS A 2 34.99 -9.57 -67.24
C LYS A 2 34.26 -10.71 -66.48
N LYS A 3 34.89 -11.89 -66.31
CA LYS A 3 34.28 -13.06 -65.63
C LYS A 3 34.18 -12.92 -64.09
N PHE A 4 35.06 -12.15 -63.45
CA PHE A 4 35.11 -12.02 -61.99
C PHE A 4 34.34 -10.81 -61.45
N PHE A 5 34.07 -9.82 -62.30
CA PHE A 5 33.28 -8.64 -61.98
C PHE A 5 31.91 -8.95 -61.32
N PRO A 6 31.08 -9.90 -61.81
CA PRO A 6 29.79 -10.19 -61.17
C PRO A 6 29.94 -10.81 -59.77
N ILE A 7 30.99 -11.60 -59.54
CA ILE A 7 31.25 -12.23 -58.24
C ILE A 7 31.67 -11.16 -57.23
N VAL A 8 32.58 -10.26 -57.61
CA VAL A 8 33.02 -9.15 -56.74
C VAL A 8 31.86 -8.22 -56.39
N ALA A 9 31.01 -7.88 -57.37
CA ALA A 9 29.82 -7.06 -57.13
C ALA A 9 28.83 -7.76 -56.18
N PHE A 10 28.60 -9.07 -56.37
CA PHE A 10 27.74 -9.84 -55.48
C PHE A 10 28.28 -9.88 -54.05
N ILE A 11 29.57 -10.13 -53.86
CA ILE A 11 30.20 -10.14 -52.52
C ILE A 11 30.09 -8.76 -51.86
N ALA A 12 30.34 -7.69 -52.61
CA ALA A 12 30.23 -6.33 -52.07
C ALA A 12 28.80 -6.02 -51.59
N VAL A 13 27.78 -6.35 -52.39
CA VAL A 13 26.37 -6.17 -52.01
C VAL A 13 25.98 -7.06 -50.84
N ALA A 14 26.45 -8.30 -50.79
CA ALA A 14 26.20 -9.22 -49.68
C ALA A 14 26.82 -8.71 -48.37
N LEU A 15 28.04 -8.18 -48.42
CA LEU A 15 28.71 -7.59 -47.26
C LEU A 15 27.97 -6.34 -46.75
N ILE A 16 27.56 -5.45 -47.65
CA ILE A 16 26.77 -4.25 -47.29
C ILE A 16 25.42 -4.65 -46.70
N SER A 17 24.75 -5.63 -47.29
CA SER A 17 23.48 -6.14 -46.77
C SER A 17 23.64 -6.75 -45.38
N LEU A 18 24.72 -7.51 -45.15
CA LEU A 18 24.99 -8.14 -43.86
C LEU A 18 25.35 -7.10 -42.78
N THR A 19 26.16 -6.10 -43.09
CA THR A 19 26.47 -5.02 -42.14
C THR A 19 25.21 -4.22 -41.82
N MET A 20 24.41 -3.87 -42.82
CA MET A 20 23.14 -3.16 -42.62
C MET A 20 22.14 -3.97 -41.80
N ALA A 21 22.04 -5.29 -42.02
CA ALA A 21 21.23 -6.18 -41.19
C ALA A 21 21.74 -6.25 -39.76
N GLY A 22 23.06 -6.31 -39.56
CA GLY A 22 23.69 -6.25 -38.23
C GLY A 22 23.37 -4.94 -37.50
N PHE A 23 23.55 -3.79 -38.16
CA PHE A 23 23.20 -2.49 -37.59
C PHE A 23 21.71 -2.38 -37.26
N ALA A 24 20.83 -2.84 -38.15
CA ALA A 24 19.39 -2.85 -37.89
C ALA A 24 19.06 -3.74 -36.68
N TYR A 25 19.67 -4.92 -36.58
CA TYR A 25 19.49 -5.82 -35.44
C TYR A 25 19.93 -5.16 -34.12
N PHE A 26 21.14 -4.63 -34.05
CA PHE A 26 21.64 -3.93 -32.86
C PHE A 26 20.78 -2.72 -32.48
N ALA A 27 20.38 -1.91 -33.47
CA ALA A 27 19.50 -0.77 -33.24
C ALA A 27 18.13 -1.20 -32.69
N THR A 28 17.54 -2.28 -33.21
CA THR A 28 16.27 -2.82 -32.70
C THR A 28 16.41 -3.37 -31.28
N GLN A 29 17.52 -4.03 -30.96
CA GLN A 29 17.78 -4.58 -29.64
C GLN A 29 17.99 -3.47 -28.60
N GLU A 30 18.74 -2.43 -28.96
CA GLU A 30 18.96 -1.27 -28.10
C GLU A 30 17.65 -0.49 -27.88
N ALA A 31 16.86 -0.27 -28.93
CA ALA A 31 15.55 0.36 -28.81
C ALA A 31 14.59 -0.45 -27.92
N ALA A 32 14.61 -1.79 -28.04
CA ALA A 32 13.82 -2.68 -27.19
C ALA A 32 14.26 -2.60 -25.72
N ARG A 33 15.57 -2.53 -25.46
CA ARG A 33 16.13 -2.38 -24.12
C ARG A 33 15.73 -1.05 -23.48
N ILE A 34 15.93 0.07 -24.17
CA ILE A 34 15.55 1.40 -23.68
C ILE A 34 14.05 1.45 -23.37
N LYS A 35 13.21 0.88 -24.25
CA LYS A 35 11.77 0.81 -24.02
C LYS A 35 11.43 -0.03 -22.79
N PHE A 36 12.11 -1.16 -22.60
CA PHE A 36 11.91 -2.02 -21.44
C PHE A 36 12.28 -1.30 -20.14
N GLU A 37 13.46 -0.67 -20.09
CA GLU A 37 13.92 0.11 -18.93
C GLU A 37 12.94 1.23 -18.60
N ALA A 38 12.53 2.03 -19.60
CA ALA A 38 11.56 3.10 -19.39
C ALA A 38 10.20 2.59 -18.88
N THR A 39 9.76 1.41 -19.33
CA THR A 39 8.51 0.80 -18.87
C THR A 39 8.62 0.28 -17.44
N ALA A 40 9.78 -0.30 -17.08
CA ALA A 40 10.05 -0.77 -15.72
C ALA A 40 10.12 0.41 -14.75
N ASP A 41 10.79 1.50 -15.12
CA ASP A 41 10.89 2.71 -14.30
C ASP A 41 9.53 3.38 -14.10
N ASP A 42 8.70 3.50 -15.16
CA ASP A 42 7.32 4.00 -15.01
C ASP A 42 6.49 3.12 -14.07
N ALA A 43 6.64 1.79 -14.13
CA ALA A 43 5.96 0.89 -13.22
C ALA A 43 6.40 1.08 -11.76
N LEU A 44 7.70 1.22 -11.50
CA LEU A 44 8.24 1.49 -10.16
C LEU A 44 7.76 2.84 -9.62
N ASN A 45 7.85 3.90 -10.43
CA ASN A 45 7.39 5.24 -10.05
C ASN A 45 5.90 5.27 -9.68
N ARG A 46 5.07 4.47 -10.36
CA ARG A 46 3.64 4.34 -10.03
C ARG A 46 3.41 3.62 -8.69
N ILE A 47 4.25 2.64 -8.35
CA ILE A 47 4.19 1.95 -7.06
C ILE A 47 4.58 2.93 -5.95
N ASP A 48 5.71 3.62 -6.10
CA ASP A 48 6.21 4.58 -5.10
C ASP A 48 5.21 5.71 -4.88
N SER A 49 4.70 6.31 -5.95
CA SER A 49 3.68 7.36 -5.87
C SER A 49 2.42 6.91 -5.13
N ARG A 50 2.02 5.64 -5.29
CA ARG A 50 0.85 5.08 -4.59
C ARG A 50 1.14 4.87 -3.09
N ILE A 51 2.33 4.40 -2.75
CA ILE A 51 2.75 4.24 -1.35
C ILE A 51 2.80 5.61 -0.67
N ASP A 52 3.39 6.62 -1.29
CA ASP A 52 3.46 7.98 -0.77
C ASP A 52 2.08 8.59 -0.53
N LEU A 53 1.14 8.30 -1.44
CA LEU A 53 -0.24 8.71 -1.29
C LEU A 53 -0.87 8.06 -0.05
N HIS A 54 -0.71 6.74 0.14
CA HIS A 54 -1.21 6.04 1.32
C HIS A 54 -0.57 6.53 2.62
N LEU A 55 0.74 6.84 2.62
CA LEU A 55 1.41 7.43 3.77
C LEU A 55 0.89 8.83 4.09
N SER A 56 0.57 9.63 3.07
CA SER A 56 -0.02 10.97 3.24
C SER A 56 -1.41 10.90 3.87
N LEU A 57 -2.20 9.88 3.55
CA LEU A 57 -3.45 9.58 4.24
C LEU A 57 -3.21 9.28 5.72
N LEU A 58 -2.29 8.38 6.05
CA LEU A 58 -1.99 8.04 7.45
C LEU A 58 -1.52 9.26 8.25
N ARG A 59 -0.67 10.11 7.66
CA ARG A 59 -0.24 11.39 8.29
C ARG A 59 -1.40 12.34 8.51
N SER A 60 -2.31 12.45 7.54
CA SER A 60 -3.51 13.29 7.66
C SER A 60 -4.46 12.78 8.74
N THR A 61 -4.63 11.46 8.85
CA THR A 61 -5.39 10.83 9.92
C THR A 61 -4.74 11.08 11.28
N HIS A 62 -3.42 10.90 11.40
CA HIS A 62 -2.70 11.22 12.63
C HIS A 62 -2.91 12.68 13.06
N ALA A 63 -2.77 13.63 12.12
CA ALA A 63 -3.01 15.05 12.37
C ALA A 63 -4.43 15.36 12.86
N LEU A 64 -5.45 14.65 12.34
CA LEU A 64 -6.82 14.76 12.82
C LEU A 64 -6.95 14.32 14.28
N PHE A 65 -6.35 13.18 14.65
CA PHE A 65 -6.37 12.70 16.02
C PHE A 65 -5.65 13.65 16.97
N GLU A 66 -4.48 14.16 16.57
CA GLU A 66 -3.74 15.17 17.34
C GLU A 66 -4.57 16.44 17.56
N ALA A 67 -5.21 16.97 16.51
CA ALA A 67 -6.08 18.16 16.59
C ALA A 67 -7.31 17.96 17.49
N ARG A 68 -7.71 16.71 17.73
CA ARG A 68 -8.83 16.32 18.58
C ARG A 68 -8.40 15.75 19.94
N ASN A 69 -7.13 15.91 20.30
CA ASN A 69 -6.55 15.38 21.54
C ASN A 69 -6.80 13.88 21.72
N GLY A 70 -6.78 13.12 20.63
CA GLY A 70 -7.01 11.67 20.59
C GLY A 70 -8.48 11.23 20.71
N GLY A 71 -9.42 12.17 20.84
CA GLY A 71 -10.86 11.92 20.98
C GLY A 71 -11.63 12.15 19.68
N ILE A 72 -11.83 11.09 18.90
CA ILE A 72 -12.63 11.12 17.67
C ILE A 72 -13.78 10.11 17.78
N SER A 73 -15.00 10.56 17.51
CA SER A 73 -16.16 9.68 17.38
C SER A 73 -16.16 8.95 16.04
N ARG A 74 -16.82 7.80 15.96
CA ARG A 74 -17.01 7.10 14.67
C ARG A 74 -17.65 7.98 13.60
N GLY A 75 -18.62 8.82 13.95
CA GLY A 75 -19.27 9.75 13.00
C GLY A 75 -18.28 10.75 12.40
N GLU A 76 -17.40 11.34 13.22
CA GLU A 76 -16.35 12.24 12.76
C GLU A 76 -15.31 11.50 11.90
N PHE A 77 -14.91 10.29 12.30
CA PHE A 77 -13.96 9.48 11.53
C PHE A 77 -14.52 9.09 10.16
N LYS A 78 -15.81 8.72 10.10
CA LYS A 78 -16.54 8.45 8.86
C LYS A 78 -16.60 9.68 7.97
N ALA A 79 -17.00 10.84 8.52
CA ALA A 79 -17.08 12.08 7.76
C ALA A 79 -15.71 12.48 7.20
N PHE A 80 -14.63 12.30 7.96
CA PHE A 80 -13.27 12.50 7.49
C PHE A 80 -12.91 11.55 6.34
N PHE A 81 -13.19 10.25 6.48
CA PHE A 81 -12.94 9.25 5.44
C PHE A 81 -13.69 9.58 4.14
N GLU A 82 -14.96 9.95 4.24
CA GLU A 82 -15.79 10.33 3.08
C GLU A 82 -15.29 11.62 2.42
N ALA A 83 -14.91 12.62 3.21
CA ALA A 83 -14.41 13.90 2.70
C ALA A 83 -13.10 13.78 1.90
N LEU A 84 -12.27 12.77 2.20
CA LEU A 84 -11.05 12.49 1.46
C LEU A 84 -11.29 11.84 0.09
N GLY A 85 -12.51 11.38 -0.20
CA GLY A 85 -12.85 10.73 -1.46
C GLY A 85 -12.02 9.46 -1.69
N ILE A 86 -11.87 8.63 -0.65
CA ILE A 86 -10.93 7.50 -0.65
C ILE A 86 -11.14 6.54 -1.83
N ASN A 87 -12.39 6.25 -2.19
CA ASN A 87 -12.72 5.34 -3.28
C ASN A 87 -12.21 5.84 -4.64
N ASP A 88 -12.16 7.15 -4.85
CA ASP A 88 -11.75 7.76 -6.12
C ASP A 88 -10.24 8.06 -6.14
N ASN A 89 -9.70 8.48 -4.99
CA ASN A 89 -8.33 8.98 -4.90
C ASN A 89 -7.31 7.90 -4.50
N PHE A 90 -7.73 6.81 -3.83
CA PHE A 90 -6.81 5.83 -3.22
C PHE A 90 -7.08 4.40 -3.71
N THR A 91 -6.95 4.18 -5.01
CA THR A 91 -7.15 2.86 -5.63
C THR A 91 -6.30 1.77 -4.97
N GLY A 92 -6.96 0.69 -4.53
CA GLY A 92 -6.31 -0.46 -3.89
C GLY A 92 -6.27 -0.39 -2.36
N LEU A 93 -6.63 0.75 -1.76
CA LEU A 93 -6.84 0.86 -0.33
C LEU A 93 -8.17 0.19 0.05
N ARG A 94 -8.13 -0.73 1.02
CA ARG A 94 -9.35 -1.41 1.51
C ARG A 94 -10.11 -0.60 2.54
N GLY A 95 -9.39 0.19 3.33
CA GLY A 95 -9.93 0.97 4.43
C GLY A 95 -8.81 1.46 5.33
N ILE A 96 -9.20 2.23 6.34
CA ILE A 96 -8.34 2.76 7.39
C ILE A 96 -8.96 2.47 8.74
N GLY A 97 -8.14 2.00 9.67
CA GLY A 97 -8.55 1.70 11.03
C GLY A 97 -7.72 2.45 12.06
N PHE A 98 -8.27 2.62 13.24
CA PHE A 98 -7.60 3.17 14.40
C PHE A 98 -7.53 2.14 15.52
N LEU A 99 -6.32 1.93 16.03
CA LEU A 99 -6.04 1.00 17.12
C LEU A 99 -5.89 1.78 18.42
N ARG A 100 -6.43 1.24 19.51
CA ARG A 100 -6.18 1.76 20.86
C ARG A 100 -5.16 0.88 21.56
N LEU A 101 -4.10 1.46 22.09
CA LEU A 101 -3.19 0.75 22.99
C LEU A 101 -3.83 0.63 24.38
N VAL A 102 -4.00 -0.59 24.88
CA VAL A 102 -4.58 -0.87 26.19
C VAL A 102 -3.80 -1.97 26.89
N ARG A 103 -3.68 -1.90 28.22
CA ARG A 103 -3.05 -2.96 29.01
C ARG A 103 -3.98 -4.18 29.02
N ALA A 104 -3.41 -5.38 28.93
CA ALA A 104 -4.18 -6.60 29.11
C ALA A 104 -4.83 -6.62 30.51
N GLY A 105 -6.15 -6.78 30.57
CA GLY A 105 -6.98 -6.67 31.79
C GLY A 105 -7.75 -5.35 31.94
N ASP A 106 -7.39 -4.31 31.19
CA ASP A 106 -8.03 -2.98 31.26
C ASP A 106 -8.95 -2.69 30.04
N GLU A 107 -9.41 -3.72 29.35
CA GLU A 107 -10.18 -3.66 28.10
C GLU A 107 -11.55 -2.97 28.24
N ALA A 108 -12.15 -3.00 29.44
CA ALA A 108 -13.54 -2.58 29.67
C ALA A 108 -13.81 -1.11 29.29
N ALA A 109 -12.81 -0.23 29.33
CA ALA A 109 -12.95 1.14 28.87
C ALA A 109 -13.05 1.23 27.33
N VAL A 110 -12.27 0.41 26.63
CA VAL A 110 -12.28 0.34 25.16
C VAL A 110 -13.57 -0.30 24.66
N GLU A 111 -14.00 -1.40 25.27
CA GLU A 111 -15.26 -2.07 24.90
C GLU A 111 -16.48 -1.17 25.08
N ARG A 112 -16.52 -0.34 26.14
CA ARG A 112 -17.57 0.68 26.32
C ARG A 112 -17.52 1.77 25.25
N ALA A 113 -16.34 2.20 24.83
CA ALA A 113 -16.19 3.16 23.75
C ALA A 113 -16.70 2.58 22.42
N ILE A 114 -16.36 1.31 22.13
CA ILE A 114 -16.88 0.60 20.95
C ILE A 114 -18.40 0.48 21.02
N LEU A 115 -18.97 0.10 22.17
CA LEU A 115 -20.42 0.02 22.35
C LEU A 115 -21.10 1.37 22.07
N HIS A 116 -20.53 2.47 22.57
CA HIS A 116 -21.04 3.81 22.32
C HIS A 116 -21.02 4.17 20.82
N ASP A 117 -19.91 3.90 20.14
CA ASP A 117 -19.70 4.30 18.74
C ASP A 117 -20.44 3.43 17.73
N TYR A 118 -20.66 2.14 18.04
CA TYR A 118 -21.27 1.18 17.14
C TYR A 118 -22.70 0.78 17.54
N GLY A 119 -23.14 1.11 18.76
CA GLY A 119 -24.44 0.69 19.30
C GLY A 119 -24.53 -0.80 19.60
N ALA A 120 -23.41 -1.53 19.47
CA ALA A 120 -23.33 -2.96 19.72
C ALA A 120 -22.03 -3.29 20.47
N SER A 121 -22.14 -4.19 21.44
CA SER A 121 -20.99 -4.64 22.23
C SER A 121 -20.11 -5.53 21.37
N HIS A 122 -18.82 -5.19 21.28
CA HIS A 122 -17.81 -6.05 20.68
C HIS A 122 -16.75 -6.30 21.75
N ALA A 123 -16.65 -7.55 22.18
CA ALA A 123 -15.58 -7.95 23.07
C ALA A 123 -14.24 -7.88 22.34
N ILE A 124 -13.18 -7.49 23.04
CA ILE A 124 -11.85 -7.56 22.44
C ILE A 124 -11.46 -9.02 22.28
N TYR A 125 -11.04 -9.39 21.08
CA TYR A 125 -10.75 -10.78 20.72
C TYR A 125 -9.36 -10.94 20.07
N PRO A 126 -8.69 -12.09 20.26
CA PRO A 126 -9.09 -13.27 21.03
C PRO A 126 -9.25 -12.98 22.54
N ALA A 127 -10.05 -13.78 23.25
CA ALA A 127 -10.42 -13.49 24.64
C ALA A 127 -9.22 -13.47 25.61
N THR A 128 -8.15 -14.19 25.27
CA THR A 128 -6.94 -14.28 26.08
C THR A 128 -5.73 -13.78 25.30
N THR A 129 -4.78 -13.19 26.02
CA THR A 129 -3.47 -12.80 25.50
C THR A 129 -2.40 -13.09 26.54
N THR A 130 -1.21 -13.44 26.09
CA THR A 130 -0.02 -13.57 26.94
C THR A 130 0.83 -12.29 26.92
N LEU A 131 0.44 -11.31 26.10
CA LEU A 131 1.14 -10.04 25.94
C LEU A 131 0.65 -9.05 27.00
N PRO A 132 1.53 -8.16 27.51
CA PRO A 132 1.15 -7.16 28.52
C PRO A 132 0.27 -6.04 27.95
N TRP A 133 0.27 -5.87 26.63
CA TRP A 133 -0.46 -4.83 25.90
C TRP A 133 -1.27 -5.44 24.77
N ARG A 134 -2.34 -4.74 24.40
CA ARG A 134 -3.27 -5.10 23.33
C ARG A 134 -3.53 -3.89 22.45
N THR A 135 -3.84 -4.16 21.18
CA THR A 135 -4.17 -3.13 20.18
C THR A 135 -5.45 -3.47 19.42
N PRO A 136 -6.62 -3.47 20.12
CA PRO A 136 -7.92 -3.62 19.47
C PRO A 136 -8.14 -2.58 18.37
N ILE A 137 -8.74 -3.01 17.25
CA ILE A 137 -9.35 -2.08 16.30
C ILE A 137 -10.58 -1.44 16.95
N THR A 138 -10.60 -0.12 17.02
CA THR A 138 -11.69 0.63 17.66
C THR A 138 -12.48 1.50 16.70
N LEU A 139 -11.86 1.93 15.59
CA LEU A 139 -12.54 2.57 14.47
C LEU A 139 -12.07 1.93 13.18
N PHE A 140 -12.94 1.83 12.18
CA PHE A 140 -12.60 1.34 10.86
C PHE A 140 -13.59 1.88 9.82
N GLU A 141 -13.08 2.39 8.70
CA GLU A 141 -13.86 2.80 7.55
C GLU A 141 -13.23 2.29 6.23
N PRO A 142 -14.03 1.85 5.25
CA PRO A 142 -15.49 1.78 5.27
C PRO A 142 -16.00 0.62 6.13
N LEU A 143 -17.03 0.87 6.93
CA LEU A 143 -17.68 -0.17 7.72
C LEU A 143 -18.69 -0.98 6.88
N ASP A 144 -18.19 -1.90 6.07
CA ASP A 144 -18.98 -2.92 5.38
C ASP A 144 -19.20 -4.17 6.26
N PRO A 145 -20.15 -5.07 5.94
CA PRO A 145 -20.39 -6.28 6.72
C PRO A 145 -19.15 -7.18 6.88
N SER A 146 -18.23 -7.18 5.92
CA SER A 146 -16.97 -7.92 6.02
C SER A 146 -16.04 -7.34 7.09
N ASN A 147 -15.97 -6.02 7.20
CA ASN A 147 -15.06 -5.30 8.09
C ASN A 147 -15.63 -5.10 9.50
N GLN A 148 -16.95 -5.17 9.68
CA GLN A 148 -17.59 -5.10 11.01
C GLN A 148 -17.00 -6.12 11.98
N SER A 149 -16.72 -7.34 11.49
CA SER A 149 -16.11 -8.39 12.28
C SER A 149 -14.75 -8.01 12.86
N SER A 150 -14.02 -7.08 12.23
CA SER A 150 -12.66 -6.69 12.63
C SER A 150 -12.65 -5.77 13.85
N ILE A 151 -13.78 -5.11 14.18
CA ILE A 151 -13.87 -4.27 15.37
C ILE A 151 -13.67 -5.12 16.63
N GLY A 152 -12.78 -4.68 17.52
CA GLY A 152 -12.37 -5.43 18.70
C GLY A 152 -11.25 -6.45 18.44
N TYR A 153 -10.81 -6.67 17.20
CA TYR A 153 -9.67 -7.55 16.93
C TYR A 153 -8.38 -6.97 17.48
N ASP A 154 -7.71 -7.71 18.34
CA ASP A 154 -6.40 -7.35 18.88
C ASP A 154 -5.29 -7.62 17.84
N MET A 155 -4.90 -6.56 17.16
CA MET A 155 -3.86 -6.59 16.12
C MET A 155 -2.50 -7.01 16.66
N PHE A 156 -2.27 -6.88 17.97
CA PHE A 156 -1.01 -7.26 18.61
C PHE A 156 -0.81 -8.78 18.66
N THR A 157 -1.87 -9.56 18.44
CA THR A 157 -1.78 -11.02 18.47
C THR A 157 -1.08 -11.61 17.24
N GLU A 158 -1.09 -10.92 16.10
CA GLU A 158 -0.43 -11.37 14.88
C GLU A 158 1.03 -10.84 14.83
N PRO A 159 2.05 -11.71 14.68
CA PRO A 159 3.46 -11.31 14.79
C PRO A 159 3.91 -10.21 13.82
N VAL A 160 3.50 -10.26 12.54
CA VAL A 160 3.94 -9.27 11.53
C VAL A 160 3.33 -7.90 11.82
N ARG A 161 2.05 -7.86 12.19
CA ARG A 161 1.36 -6.64 12.61
C ARG A 161 1.94 -6.08 13.89
N ARG A 162 2.26 -6.94 14.87
CA ARG A 162 2.92 -6.54 16.11
C ARG A 162 4.24 -5.82 15.85
N GLU A 163 5.12 -6.41 15.03
CA GLU A 163 6.40 -5.80 14.68
C GLU A 163 6.23 -4.43 14.00
N ALA A 164 5.22 -4.29 13.13
CA ALA A 164 4.91 -3.02 12.49
C ALA A 164 4.41 -1.96 13.50
N ILE A 165 3.54 -2.35 14.44
CA ILE A 165 3.03 -1.48 15.50
C ILE A 165 4.15 -1.07 16.46
N GLU A 166 5.01 -2.00 16.85
CA GLU A 166 6.15 -1.74 17.74
C GLU A 166 7.13 -0.75 17.10
N ARG A 167 7.45 -0.90 15.81
CA ARG A 167 8.25 0.08 15.08
C ARG A 167 7.59 1.45 15.01
N ALA A 168 6.29 1.50 14.69
CA ALA A 168 5.56 2.76 14.65
C ALA A 168 5.52 3.48 16.00
N MET A 169 5.49 2.75 17.12
CA MET A 169 5.56 3.34 18.47
C MET A 169 6.98 3.80 18.84
N ALA A 170 8.02 3.21 18.25
CA ALA A 170 9.41 3.56 18.52
C ALA A 170 9.91 4.75 17.70
N ASP A 171 9.38 4.94 16.48
CA ASP A 171 9.81 5.95 15.50
C ASP A 171 9.32 7.39 15.79
N ASN A 172 9.26 7.79 17.07
CA ASN A 172 8.74 9.10 17.49
C ASN A 172 9.70 10.27 17.18
#